data_AF-A0A9D7FZ11-F1
#
_entry.id   AF-A0A9D7FZ11-F1
#
_cell.length_a   1.000
_cell.length_b   1.000
_cell.length_c   1.000
_cell.angle_alpha   90.00
_cell.angle_beta   90.00
_cell.angle_gamma   90.00
#
_symmetry.space_group_name_H-M   'P 1'
#
loop_
_entity.id
_entity.type
_entity.pdbx_description
1 polymer ?
#
loop_
_entity_poly.entity_id
_entity_poly.type
_entity_poly.pdbx_seq_one_letter_code
_entity_poly.pdbx_strand_id
1 'polypeptide(L)'
;MTESFQQLITDPGAAFQANKGASIKLADLYVFPDMQEPLEKAEVKRILSTSLLKDLARYEGGLLLSGEEKVGASSLLYMLYGHFHDQGLLPLYVRGADIRTATDRDLNSAINKAIVEQYGERMAERLDQASNSKKVLLLDDFDDGPVKGNQYRARVLLGVRKRFKYFLVTVSELLDFQASVAPTPTEVWQT
;
A
#
# COMPACT_ATOMS: atom_id res chain seq x y z
N MET A 1 -9.64 -0.26 15.59
CA MET A 1 -10.14 -0.74 14.30
C MET A 1 -11.65 -0.92 14.38
N THR A 2 -12.40 -0.59 13.33
CA THR A 2 -13.86 -0.84 13.24
C THR A 2 -14.14 -2.32 12.97
N GLU A 3 -15.32 -2.81 13.38
CA GLU A 3 -15.68 -4.22 13.16
C GLU A 3 -15.80 -4.57 11.68
N SER A 4 -16.38 -3.69 10.86
CA SER A 4 -16.53 -3.90 9.42
C SER A 4 -15.18 -4.01 8.71
N PHE A 5 -14.21 -3.16 9.08
CA PHE A 5 -12.88 -3.24 8.49
C PHE A 5 -12.11 -4.47 8.99
N GLN A 6 -12.28 -4.84 10.26
CA GLN A 6 -11.70 -6.07 10.78
C GLN A 6 -12.23 -7.31 10.03
N GLN A 7 -13.52 -7.36 9.73
CA GLN A 7 -14.11 -8.42 8.92
C GLN A 7 -13.50 -8.45 7.52
N LEU A 8 -13.37 -7.29 6.86
CA LEU A 8 -12.74 -7.20 5.53
C LEU A 8 -11.33 -7.79 5.50
N ILE A 9 -10.45 -7.38 6.40
CA ILE A 9 -9.03 -7.79 6.36
C ILE A 9 -8.79 -9.21 6.89
N THR A 10 -9.80 -9.82 7.54
CA THR A 10 -9.72 -11.21 8.04
C THR A 10 -10.50 -12.19 7.18
N ASP A 11 -11.24 -11.71 6.18
CA ASP A 11 -11.97 -12.52 5.23
C ASP A 11 -10.99 -13.33 4.34
N PRO A 12 -11.07 -14.67 4.35
CA PRO A 12 -10.25 -15.50 3.46
C PRO A 12 -10.68 -15.46 1.98
N GLY A 13 -11.74 -14.72 1.62
CA GLY A 13 -12.20 -14.53 0.24
C GLY A 13 -13.15 -15.61 -0.28
N ALA A 14 -13.46 -16.62 0.56
CA ALA A 14 -14.49 -17.62 0.28
C ALA A 14 -15.11 -18.14 1.58
N ALA A 15 -16.29 -18.77 1.48
CA ALA A 15 -16.97 -19.37 2.62
C ALA A 15 -16.29 -20.68 3.06
N PHE A 16 -15.17 -20.56 3.78
CA PHE A 16 -14.47 -21.70 4.36
C PHE A 16 -15.05 -22.03 5.75
N GLN A 17 -15.47 -23.28 5.93
CA GLN A 17 -15.88 -23.81 7.24
C GLN A 17 -14.91 -24.91 7.66
N ALA A 18 -14.36 -24.82 8.87
CA ALA A 18 -13.71 -25.98 9.47
C ALA A 18 -14.75 -27.04 9.86
N ASN A 19 -14.34 -28.31 9.92
CA ASN A 19 -15.19 -29.47 10.30
C ASN A 19 -15.93 -29.36 11.66
N LYS A 20 -15.73 -28.26 12.42
CA LYS A 20 -16.33 -28.00 13.73
C LYS A 20 -17.14 -26.69 13.79
N GLY A 21 -17.50 -26.10 12.66
CA GLY A 21 -18.30 -24.86 12.60
C GLY A 21 -17.54 -23.58 12.97
N ALA A 22 -16.22 -23.65 13.16
CA ALA A 22 -15.38 -22.48 13.30
C ALA A 22 -15.14 -21.84 11.92
N SER A 23 -15.26 -20.50 11.84
CA SER A 23 -14.89 -19.76 10.64
C SER A 23 -13.37 -19.72 10.49
N ILE A 24 -12.91 -20.02 9.28
CA ILE A 24 -11.50 -19.92 8.91
C ILE A 24 -11.23 -18.47 8.51
N LYS A 25 -10.14 -17.87 9.02
CA LYS A 25 -9.71 -16.52 8.69
C LYS A 25 -8.62 -16.54 7.63
N LEU A 26 -8.42 -15.41 6.96
CA LEU A 26 -7.30 -15.22 6.03
C LEU A 26 -5.97 -15.68 6.63
N ALA A 27 -5.67 -15.25 7.85
CA ALA A 27 -4.42 -15.57 8.55
C ALA A 27 -4.20 -17.08 8.79
N ASP A 28 -5.27 -17.89 8.80
CA ASP A 28 -5.17 -19.34 9.00
C ASP A 28 -4.71 -20.08 7.73
N LEU A 29 -4.94 -19.47 6.55
CA LEU A 29 -4.63 -20.05 5.24
C LEU A 29 -3.47 -19.34 4.54
N TYR A 30 -3.12 -18.13 4.99
CA TYR A 30 -2.21 -17.27 4.26
C TYR A 30 -0.75 -17.74 4.35
N VAL A 31 -0.15 -17.96 3.19
CA VAL A 31 1.29 -18.17 3.03
C VAL A 31 1.84 -16.98 2.27
N PHE A 32 2.91 -16.37 2.80
CA PHE A 32 3.57 -15.24 2.14
C PHE A 32 4.13 -15.69 0.78
N PRO A 33 3.72 -15.06 -0.34
CA PRO A 33 4.27 -15.38 -1.64
C PRO A 33 5.72 -14.92 -1.77
N ASP A 34 6.40 -15.43 -2.79
CA ASP A 34 7.71 -14.96 -3.19
C ASP A 34 7.60 -13.68 -4.02
N MET A 35 8.61 -12.81 -3.89
CA MET A 35 8.81 -11.61 -4.67
C MET A 35 10.20 -11.61 -5.32
N GLN A 36 10.31 -10.90 -6.43
CA GLN A 36 11.57 -10.68 -7.12
C GLN A 36 12.07 -9.26 -6.84
N GLU A 37 13.27 -9.15 -6.28
CA GLU A 37 13.96 -7.87 -6.09
C GLU A 37 14.97 -7.68 -7.25
N PRO A 38 14.79 -6.64 -8.09
CA PRO A 38 15.77 -6.31 -9.13
C PRO A 38 17.07 -5.88 -8.47
N LEU A 39 18.20 -6.47 -8.88
CA LEU A 39 19.51 -6.00 -8.46
C LEU A 39 19.98 -4.94 -9.46
N GLU A 40 20.34 -3.75 -8.97
CA GLU A 40 20.93 -2.71 -9.81
C GLU A 40 22.17 -3.30 -10.52
N LYS A 41 22.11 -3.38 -11.85
CA LYS A 41 23.19 -3.83 -12.77
C LYS A 41 23.36 -5.34 -12.97
N ALA A 42 22.42 -6.19 -12.54
CA ALA A 42 22.45 -7.62 -12.89
C ALA A 42 21.20 -8.05 -13.65
N GLU A 43 21.35 -8.94 -14.63
CA GLU A 43 20.23 -9.71 -15.21
C GLU A 43 19.63 -10.70 -14.19
N VAL A 44 20.27 -10.85 -13.03
CA VAL A 44 19.88 -11.76 -11.96
C VAL A 44 18.91 -11.05 -11.02
N LYS A 45 17.73 -11.65 -10.85
CA LYS A 45 16.74 -11.25 -9.85
C LYS A 45 16.94 -12.06 -8.57
N ARG A 46 16.85 -11.41 -7.42
CA ARG A 46 16.86 -12.10 -6.13
C ARG A 46 15.43 -12.51 -5.79
N ILE A 47 15.20 -13.79 -5.51
CA ILE A 47 13.91 -14.29 -5.00
C ILE A 47 13.93 -14.19 -3.47
N LEU A 48 12.89 -13.57 -2.92
CA LEU A 48 12.72 -13.32 -1.49
C LEU A 48 11.27 -13.61 -1.10
N SER A 49 11.03 -14.09 0.12
CA SER A 49 9.67 -14.12 0.65
C SER A 49 9.19 -12.70 0.95
N THR A 50 7.94 -12.40 0.60
CA THR A 50 7.26 -11.15 0.98
C THR A 50 7.07 -11.02 2.50
N SER A 51 7.28 -12.07 3.29
CA SER A 51 7.30 -11.96 4.76
C SER A 51 8.37 -10.99 5.27
N LEU A 52 9.41 -10.73 4.48
CA LEU A 52 10.41 -9.70 4.78
C LEU A 52 9.83 -8.29 4.84
N LEU A 53 8.69 -8.05 4.17
CA LEU A 53 8.01 -6.76 4.18
C LEU A 53 7.35 -6.43 5.54
N LYS A 54 7.42 -7.35 6.51
CA LYS A 54 7.15 -7.03 7.93
C LYS A 54 8.19 -6.07 8.53
N ASP A 55 9.37 -5.97 7.93
CA ASP A 55 10.38 -5.01 8.35
C ASP A 55 10.18 -3.66 7.63
N LEU A 56 9.72 -2.65 8.37
CA LEU A 56 9.50 -1.29 7.86
C LEU A 56 10.76 -0.66 7.24
N ALA A 57 11.96 -1.06 7.68
CA ALA A 57 13.20 -0.51 7.14
C ALA A 57 13.37 -0.78 5.64
N ARG A 58 12.68 -1.80 5.09
CA ARG A 58 12.75 -2.17 3.67
C ARG A 58 12.02 -1.21 2.72
N TYR A 59 11.17 -0.34 3.23
CA TYR A 59 10.38 0.58 2.41
C TYR A 59 10.19 1.93 3.10
N GLU A 60 11.24 2.36 3.81
CA GLU A 60 11.42 3.75 4.18
C GLU A 60 11.50 4.61 2.92
N GLY A 61 10.60 5.60 2.79
CA GLY A 61 10.51 6.43 1.61
C GLY A 61 9.75 5.82 0.43
N GLY A 62 9.23 4.59 0.57
CA GLY A 62 8.32 3.97 -0.38
C GLY A 62 8.82 2.68 -1.01
N LEU A 63 7.91 1.74 -1.26
CA LEU A 63 8.12 0.56 -2.10
C LEU A 63 6.94 0.38 -3.06
N LEU A 64 7.25 0.14 -4.32
CA LEU A 64 6.29 -0.26 -5.35
C LEU A 64 6.40 -1.78 -5.54
N LEU A 65 5.28 -2.47 -5.40
CA LEU A 65 5.16 -3.90 -5.65
C LEU A 65 4.26 -4.10 -6.87
N SER A 66 4.81 -4.66 -7.95
CA SER A 66 4.04 -5.03 -9.13
C SER A 66 3.83 -6.53 -9.19
N GLY A 67 2.71 -6.97 -9.78
CA GLY A 67 2.43 -8.38 -9.99
C GLY A 67 1.25 -8.62 -10.92
N GLU A 68 1.09 -9.88 -11.29
CA GLU A 68 -0.05 -10.35 -12.09
C GLU A 68 -1.37 -10.18 -11.35
N GLU A 69 -2.47 -10.13 -12.11
CA GLU A 69 -3.81 -10.15 -11.53
C GLU A 69 -3.98 -11.39 -10.65
N LYS A 70 -4.57 -11.23 -9.45
CA LYS A 70 -4.83 -12.32 -8.49
C LYS A 70 -3.60 -12.99 -7.88
N VAL A 71 -2.42 -12.35 -7.93
CA VAL A 71 -1.22 -12.81 -7.19
C VAL A 71 -1.37 -12.76 -5.66
N GLY A 72 -2.44 -12.13 -5.15
CA GLY A 72 -2.71 -12.00 -3.72
C GLY A 72 -2.12 -10.73 -3.08
N ALA A 73 -1.87 -9.69 -3.86
CA ALA A 73 -1.35 -8.40 -3.40
C ALA A 73 -2.24 -7.75 -2.31
N SER A 74 -3.55 -7.67 -2.50
CA SER A 74 -4.47 -7.14 -1.48
C SER A 74 -4.43 -7.95 -0.19
N SER A 75 -4.41 -9.29 -0.28
CA SER A 75 -4.27 -10.18 0.88
C SER A 75 -2.93 -9.98 1.59
N LEU A 76 -1.84 -9.74 0.86
CA LEU A 76 -0.55 -9.36 1.44
C LEU A 76 -0.68 -8.06 2.25
N LEU A 77 -1.33 -7.03 1.70
CA LEU A 77 -1.56 -5.79 2.42
C LEU A 77 -2.39 -5.99 3.68
N TYR A 78 -3.43 -6.84 3.65
CA TYR A 78 -4.23 -7.16 4.85
C TYR A 78 -3.40 -7.86 5.93
N MET A 79 -2.54 -8.78 5.54
CA MET A 79 -1.65 -9.48 6.47
C MET A 79 -0.60 -8.55 7.07
N LEU A 80 -0.05 -7.63 6.28
CA LEU A 80 0.86 -6.58 6.76
C LEU A 80 0.13 -5.57 7.65
N TYR A 81 -1.11 -5.21 7.32
CA TYR A 81 -1.94 -4.33 8.13
C TYR A 81 -2.10 -4.91 9.55
N GLY A 82 -2.56 -6.17 9.65
CA GLY A 82 -2.72 -6.84 10.94
C GLY A 82 -1.41 -6.87 11.73
N HIS A 83 -0.31 -7.22 11.06
CA HIS A 83 1.02 -7.25 11.67
C HIS A 83 1.45 -5.90 12.27
N PHE A 84 1.32 -4.79 11.53
CA PHE A 84 1.71 -3.48 12.04
C PHE A 84 0.77 -2.97 13.13
N HIS A 85 -0.54 -3.24 12.99
CA HIS A 85 -1.51 -2.90 14.02
C HIS A 85 -1.19 -3.60 15.34
N ASP A 86 -0.85 -4.90 15.30
CA ASP A 86 -0.46 -5.68 16.49
C ASP A 86 0.84 -5.17 17.14
N GLN A 87 1.72 -4.52 16.37
CA GLN A 87 2.91 -3.84 16.89
C GLN A 87 2.65 -2.43 17.43
N GLY A 88 1.39 -1.98 17.46
CA GLY A 88 1.00 -0.65 17.95
C GLY A 88 1.33 0.48 16.97
N LEU A 89 1.55 0.18 15.69
CA LEU A 89 1.61 1.16 14.62
C LEU A 89 0.20 1.48 14.12
N LEU A 90 0.12 2.47 13.22
CA LEU A 90 -1.11 2.96 12.62
C LEU A 90 -1.08 2.69 11.11
N PRO A 91 -1.26 1.43 10.68
CA PRO A 91 -1.39 1.12 9.26
C PRO A 91 -2.68 1.73 8.69
N LEU A 92 -2.62 2.23 7.47
CA LEU A 92 -3.78 2.78 6.77
C LEU A 92 -3.87 2.12 5.39
N TYR A 93 -4.94 1.38 5.14
CA TYR A 93 -5.20 0.80 3.84
C TYR A 93 -5.93 1.83 2.97
N VAL A 94 -5.46 2.12 1.76
CA VAL A 94 -6.14 3.07 0.86
C VAL A 94 -6.25 2.40 -0.49
N ARG A 95 -7.41 2.44 -1.13
CA ARG A 95 -7.54 1.96 -2.51
C ARG A 95 -7.19 3.09 -3.46
N GLY A 96 -6.45 2.79 -4.52
CA GLY A 96 -6.18 3.72 -5.61
C GLY A 96 -7.45 4.34 -6.20
N ALA A 97 -8.52 3.55 -6.25
CA ALA A 97 -9.86 3.97 -6.68
C ALA A 97 -10.48 5.13 -5.85
N ASP A 98 -10.04 5.28 -4.60
CA ASP A 98 -10.52 6.36 -3.72
C ASP A 98 -9.78 7.69 -3.97
N ILE A 99 -8.66 7.69 -4.70
CA ILE A 99 -7.93 8.91 -5.08
C ILE A 99 -8.44 9.42 -6.44
N ARG A 100 -9.22 10.51 -6.41
CA ARG A 100 -9.94 11.01 -7.60
C ARG A 100 -9.07 11.84 -8.54
N THR A 101 -8.20 12.69 -7.99
CA THR A 101 -7.25 13.50 -8.77
C THR A 101 -5.90 13.55 -8.08
N ALA A 102 -4.86 13.99 -8.80
CA ALA A 102 -3.51 14.14 -8.27
C ALA A 102 -3.30 15.45 -7.48
N THR A 103 -4.31 15.88 -6.72
CA THR A 103 -4.24 17.06 -5.86
C THR A 103 -4.04 16.66 -4.40
N ASP A 104 -3.33 17.50 -3.63
CA ASP A 104 -3.14 17.28 -2.18
C ASP A 104 -4.49 17.25 -1.43
N ARG A 105 -5.52 17.95 -1.95
CA ARG A 105 -6.88 17.95 -1.40
C ARG A 105 -7.56 16.59 -1.52
N ASP A 106 -7.54 16.01 -2.71
CA ASP A 106 -8.17 14.70 -2.95
C ASP A 106 -7.43 13.58 -2.23
N LEU A 107 -6.09 13.64 -2.17
CA LEU A 107 -5.31 12.71 -1.36
C LEU A 107 -5.71 12.80 0.13
N ASN A 108 -5.83 14.01 0.68
CA ASN A 108 -6.30 14.20 2.06
C ASN A 108 -7.71 13.65 2.27
N SER A 109 -8.61 13.84 1.28
CA SER A 109 -9.97 13.32 1.35
C SER A 109 -9.99 11.79 1.37
N ALA A 110 -9.21 11.14 0.51
CA ALA A 110 -9.07 9.69 0.47
C ALA A 110 -8.49 9.13 1.78
N ILE A 111 -7.45 9.77 2.32
CA ILE A 111 -6.84 9.42 3.61
C ILE A 111 -7.87 9.54 4.73
N ASN A 112 -8.57 10.68 4.83
CA ASN A 112 -9.56 10.89 5.89
C ASN A 112 -10.70 9.89 5.82
N LYS A 113 -11.20 9.60 4.60
CA LYS A 113 -12.20 8.56 4.37
C LYS A 113 -11.71 7.21 4.90
N ALA A 114 -10.50 6.80 4.51
CA ALA A 114 -9.91 5.54 4.97
C ALA A 114 -9.74 5.48 6.49
N ILE A 115 -9.34 6.59 7.14
CA ILE A 115 -9.20 6.65 8.60
C ILE A 115 -10.56 6.42 9.27
N VAL A 116 -11.60 7.12 8.80
CA VAL A 116 -12.96 6.99 9.35
C VAL A 116 -13.49 5.57 9.16
N GLU A 117 -13.30 4.97 7.99
CA GLU A 117 -13.73 3.60 7.70
C GLU A 117 -13.01 2.56 8.58
N GLN A 118 -11.72 2.76 8.86
CA GLN A 118 -10.86 1.77 9.53
C GLN A 118 -10.78 1.93 11.04
N TYR A 119 -10.84 3.16 11.53
CA TYR A 119 -10.62 3.49 12.94
C TYR A 119 -11.80 4.22 13.59
N GLY A 120 -12.76 4.69 12.78
CA GLY A 120 -13.89 5.50 13.25
C GLY A 120 -13.55 6.98 13.41
N GLU A 121 -14.58 7.83 13.43
CA GLU A 121 -14.43 9.29 13.49
C GLU A 121 -13.61 9.77 14.70
N ARG A 122 -13.77 9.12 15.86
CA ARG A 122 -13.07 9.49 17.10
C ARG A 122 -11.55 9.34 17.02
N MET A 123 -11.06 8.55 16.07
CA MET A 123 -9.63 8.31 15.88
C MET A 123 -9.02 9.16 14.76
N ALA A 124 -9.84 9.89 14.00
CA ALA A 124 -9.38 10.71 12.88
C ALA A 124 -8.32 11.73 13.31
N GLU A 125 -8.62 12.52 14.34
CA GLU A 125 -7.70 13.55 14.84
C GLU A 125 -6.41 12.93 15.41
N ARG A 126 -6.53 11.80 16.12
CA ARG A 126 -5.36 11.10 16.69
C ARG A 126 -4.43 10.57 15.61
N LEU A 127 -4.97 10.00 14.52
CA LEU A 127 -4.16 9.54 13.40
C LEU A 127 -3.53 10.71 12.64
N ASP A 128 -4.25 11.81 12.47
CA ASP A 128 -3.74 13.00 11.78
C ASP A 128 -2.52 13.59 12.52
N GLN A 129 -2.62 13.72 13.84
CA GLN A 129 -1.57 14.24 14.72
C GLN A 129 -0.42 13.24 14.97
N ALA A 130 -0.61 11.96 14.64
CA ALA A 130 0.44 10.96 14.84
C ALA A 130 1.65 11.24 13.93
N SER A 131 2.85 11.04 14.50
CA SER A 131 4.09 11.17 13.75
C SER A 131 4.10 10.26 12.51
N ASN A 132 4.68 10.74 11.42
CA ASN A 132 4.80 9.99 10.17
C ASN A 132 5.53 8.65 10.32
N SER A 133 6.35 8.47 11.37
CA SER A 133 7.03 7.21 11.68
C SER A 133 6.16 6.17 12.38
N LYS A 134 5.00 6.58 12.92
CA LYS A 134 3.99 5.67 13.49
C LYS A 134 2.95 5.23 12.47
N LYS A 135 2.88 5.89 11.33
CA LYS A 135 1.91 5.65 10.26
C LYS A 135 2.54 4.84 9.13
N VAL A 136 1.80 3.87 8.61
CA VAL A 136 2.24 3.03 7.48
C VAL A 136 1.13 3.06 6.44
N LEU A 137 1.39 3.56 5.24
CA LEU A 137 0.39 3.53 4.17
C LEU A 137 0.51 2.22 3.38
N LEU A 138 -0.62 1.54 3.19
CA LEU A 138 -0.76 0.38 2.31
C LEU A 138 -1.72 0.81 1.18
N LEU A 139 -1.16 1.24 0.06
CA LEU A 139 -1.92 1.77 -1.08
C LEU A 139 -2.15 0.66 -2.10
N ASP A 140 -3.40 0.20 -2.20
CA ASP A 140 -3.77 -0.93 -3.02
C ASP A 140 -4.24 -0.51 -4.42
N ASP A 141 -3.92 -1.31 -5.44
CA ASP A 141 -4.36 -1.17 -6.83
C ASP A 141 -4.26 0.27 -7.35
N PHE A 142 -3.07 0.88 -7.19
CA PHE A 142 -2.91 2.30 -7.44
C PHE A 142 -3.11 2.68 -8.92
N ASP A 143 -2.78 1.77 -9.83
CA ASP A 143 -2.89 1.97 -11.28
C ASP A 143 -4.29 1.74 -11.85
N ASP A 144 -5.15 1.03 -11.13
CA ASP A 144 -6.57 0.84 -11.46
C ASP A 144 -7.45 2.04 -11.04
N GLY A 145 -6.87 3.03 -10.36
CA GLY A 145 -7.58 4.23 -9.92
C GLY A 145 -7.87 5.28 -11.03
N PRO A 146 -8.66 6.33 -10.71
CA PRO A 146 -8.95 7.47 -11.60
C PRO A 146 -7.72 8.27 -12.03
N VAL A 147 -6.65 8.30 -11.23
CA VAL A 147 -5.42 9.02 -11.55
C VAL A 147 -4.64 8.27 -12.61
N LYS A 148 -4.78 8.71 -13.86
CA LYS A 148 -4.03 8.18 -15.02
C LYS A 148 -2.83 9.06 -15.33
N GLY A 149 -1.79 8.46 -15.92
CA GLY A 149 -0.55 9.14 -16.32
C GLY A 149 0.48 9.20 -15.18
N ASN A 150 1.73 8.90 -15.52
CA ASN A 150 2.75 8.68 -14.51
C ASN A 150 3.19 9.97 -13.79
N GLN A 151 3.16 11.13 -14.46
CA GLN A 151 3.42 12.42 -13.84
C GLN A 151 2.41 12.75 -12.72
N TYR A 152 1.15 12.34 -12.88
CA TYR A 152 0.11 12.56 -11.88
C TYR A 152 0.22 11.54 -10.75
N ARG A 153 0.52 10.28 -11.07
CA ARG A 153 0.83 9.24 -10.08
C ARG A 153 2.04 9.63 -9.22
N ALA A 154 3.11 10.14 -9.83
CA ALA A 154 4.28 10.67 -9.12
C ALA A 154 3.92 11.82 -8.18
N ARG A 155 3.04 12.75 -8.59
CA ARG A 155 2.53 13.82 -7.70
C ARG A 155 1.79 13.27 -6.48
N VAL A 156 0.96 12.24 -6.65
CA VAL A 156 0.29 11.56 -5.53
C VAL A 156 1.32 10.94 -4.59
N LEU A 157 2.31 10.20 -5.11
CA LEU A 157 3.35 9.57 -4.29
C LEU A 157 4.24 10.59 -3.55
N LEU A 158 4.53 11.74 -4.16
CA LEU A 158 5.17 12.86 -3.48
C LEU A 158 4.30 13.40 -2.34
N GLY A 159 2.98 13.49 -2.54
CA GLY A 159 2.01 13.82 -1.49
C GLY A 159 2.00 12.79 -0.36
N VAL A 160 2.03 11.51 -0.68
CA VAL A 160 2.12 10.40 0.29
C VAL A 160 3.37 10.53 1.15
N ARG A 161 4.54 10.74 0.52
CA ARG A 161 5.83 10.88 1.22
C ARG A 161 5.87 12.02 2.24
N LYS A 162 5.07 13.08 2.05
CA LYS A 162 4.94 14.17 3.05
C LYS A 162 4.23 13.73 4.34
N ARG A 163 3.44 12.64 4.30
CA ARG A 163 2.51 12.22 5.37
C ARG A 163 2.87 10.86 5.98
N PHE A 164 3.60 10.04 5.24
CA PHE A 164 3.97 8.69 5.66
C PHE A 164 5.47 8.48 5.47
N LYS A 165 6.15 8.06 6.54
CA LYS A 165 7.56 7.68 6.45
C LYS A 165 7.72 6.35 5.70
N TYR A 166 6.77 5.43 5.90
CA TYR A 166 6.73 4.11 5.31
C TYR A 166 5.46 3.97 4.47
N PHE A 167 5.61 3.56 3.22
CA PHE A 167 4.46 3.24 2.38
C PHE A 167 4.80 2.13 1.40
N LEU A 168 3.83 1.26 1.16
CA LEU A 168 3.89 0.19 0.17
C LEU A 168 2.72 0.39 -0.79
N VAL A 169 3.01 0.36 -2.08
CA VAL A 169 2.05 0.59 -3.16
C VAL A 169 1.99 -0.66 -4.03
N THR A 170 0.79 -1.21 -4.25
CA THR A 170 0.60 -2.30 -5.21
C THR A 170 0.09 -1.74 -6.54
N VAL A 171 0.57 -2.35 -7.63
CA VAL A 171 0.16 -2.04 -9.00
C VAL A 171 0.13 -3.31 -9.84
N SER A 172 -0.57 -3.29 -10.97
CA SER A 172 -0.42 -4.35 -11.96
C SER A 172 0.97 -4.37 -12.57
N GLU A 173 1.41 -5.53 -13.05
CA GLU A 173 2.66 -5.69 -13.81
C GLU A 173 2.71 -4.87 -15.12
N LEU A 174 1.55 -4.44 -15.63
CA LEU A 174 1.45 -3.65 -16.86
C LEU A 174 1.85 -2.19 -16.65
N LEU A 175 1.95 -1.74 -15.39
CA LEU A 175 2.36 -0.37 -15.10
C LEU A 175 3.86 -0.19 -15.35
N ASP A 176 4.21 0.43 -16.47
CA ASP A 176 5.56 0.93 -16.69
C ASP A 176 5.76 2.27 -15.96
N PHE A 177 6.45 2.21 -14.81
CA PHE A 177 6.84 3.40 -14.05
C PHE A 177 8.22 3.94 -14.46
N GLN A 178 9.06 3.15 -15.17
CA GLN A 178 10.42 3.51 -15.54
C GLN A 178 10.47 4.60 -16.62
N ALA A 179 9.45 4.67 -17.49
CA ALA A 179 9.39 5.66 -18.56
C ALA A 179 9.24 7.13 -18.12
N SER A 180 9.01 7.40 -16.83
CA SER A 180 8.39 8.67 -16.38
C SER A 180 9.09 9.41 -15.24
N VAL A 181 10.21 8.89 -14.74
CA VAL A 181 11.02 9.55 -13.71
C VAL A 181 12.45 9.82 -14.21
N ALA A 182 12.60 10.06 -15.51
CA ALA A 182 13.75 10.82 -15.98
C ALA A 182 13.46 12.29 -15.66
N PRO A 183 14.27 12.99 -14.84
CA PRO A 183 14.23 14.44 -14.84
C PRO A 183 14.54 14.87 -16.27
N THR A 184 13.62 15.56 -16.93
CA THR A 184 13.95 16.28 -18.16
C THR A 184 15.14 17.16 -17.81
N PRO A 185 16.31 17.02 -18.46
CA PRO A 185 17.39 17.97 -18.26
C PRO A 185 16.82 19.34 -18.61
N THR A 186 16.68 20.20 -17.59
CA THR A 186 16.41 21.62 -17.80
C THR A 186 17.42 22.10 -18.81
N GLU A 187 16.94 22.59 -19.96
CA GLU A 187 17.75 23.23 -20.97
C GLU A 187 18.64 24.26 -20.29
N VAL A 188 19.94 23.98 -20.37
CA VAL A 188 21.00 24.89 -19.97
C VAL A 188 20.88 26.07 -20.92
N TRP A 189 20.34 27.20 -20.46
CA TRP A 189 20.47 28.46 -21.18
C TRP A 189 21.97 28.79 -21.24
N GLN A 190 22.57 28.55 -22.40
CA GLN A 190 23.88 29.08 -22.74
C GLN A 190 23.72 30.56 -23.11
N THR A 191 24.48 31.38 -22.38
CA THR A 191 24.93 32.76 -22.64
C THR A 191 23.88 33.86 -22.78
#